data_AF-A0A2U8QWN8-F1
#
_entry.id   AF-A0A2U8QWN8-F1
#
_cell.length_a   1.000
_cell.length_b   1.000
_cell.length_c   1.000
_cell.angle_alpha   90.00
_cell.angle_beta   90.00
_cell.angle_gamma   90.00
#
_symmetry.space_group_name_H-M   'P 1'
#
loop_
_entity.id
_entity.type
_entity.pdbx_description
1 polymer ?
#
loop_
_entity_poly.entity_id
_entity_poly.type
_entity_poly.pdbx_seq_one_letter_code
_entity_poly.pdbx_strand_id
1 'polypeptide(L)'
;MNHITNFWNHFQQNNFVFLFLNEISKDELKTHFDKLIKILHQYNKDLDLIIKNKTNAAELIITANGNPYLFKEVELLVHHAPVIERWKITAFLQPETNLIKYENGTDKPLEYYGITLRISEMYFIPLENPNKPTDLGIKVLLKNYIVHKDNLRLREAVYVHIEHLIGEKAFANDIAFIEIGQLEGYYENQIELYNLKSYIDIEINN
;
A
#
# COMPACT_ATOMS: atom_id res chain seq x y z
N MET A 1 6.74 19.07 -24.84
CA MET A 1 6.40 19.74 -23.56
C MET A 1 6.83 18.79 -22.45
N ASN A 2 7.53 19.24 -21.41
CA ASN A 2 8.04 18.33 -20.38
C ASN A 2 6.89 17.90 -19.44
N HIS A 3 6.42 16.65 -19.58
CA HIS A 3 5.27 16.13 -18.83
C HIS A 3 5.51 16.11 -17.30
N ILE A 4 6.75 15.89 -16.86
CA ILE A 4 7.14 15.95 -15.43
C ILE A 4 6.93 17.37 -14.91
N THR A 5 7.45 18.38 -15.61
CA THR A 5 7.27 19.79 -15.24
C THR A 5 5.80 20.20 -15.26
N ASN A 6 5.01 19.69 -16.21
CA ASN A 6 3.58 19.97 -16.28
C ASN A 6 2.83 19.44 -15.05
N PHE A 7 3.12 18.20 -14.63
CA PHE A 7 2.51 17.61 -13.44
C PHE A 7 2.84 18.42 -12.20
N TRP A 8 4.13 18.70 -11.96
CA TRP A 8 4.56 19.43 -10.76
C TRP A 8 4.07 20.87 -10.72
N ASN A 9 4.09 21.58 -11.86
CA ASN A 9 3.51 22.93 -11.94
C ASN A 9 2.01 22.90 -11.61
N HIS A 10 1.28 21.92 -12.13
CA HIS A 10 -0.15 21.79 -11.84
C HIS A 10 -0.39 21.51 -10.35
N PHE A 11 0.32 20.54 -9.78
CA PHE A 11 0.17 20.19 -8.37
C PHE A 11 0.53 21.39 -7.47
N GLN A 12 1.65 22.07 -7.71
CA GLN A 12 2.06 23.24 -6.94
C GLN A 12 1.01 24.37 -6.97
N GLN A 13 0.35 24.59 -8.11
CA GLN A 13 -0.69 25.62 -8.23
C GLN A 13 -2.03 25.23 -7.58
N ASN A 14 -2.33 23.93 -7.45
CA ASN A 14 -3.68 23.45 -7.10
C ASN A 14 -3.71 22.64 -5.79
N ASN A 15 -2.56 22.40 -5.14
CA ASN A 15 -2.48 21.50 -3.99
C ASN A 15 -3.37 21.91 -2.79
N PHE A 16 -3.70 23.20 -2.67
CA PHE A 16 -4.44 23.73 -1.52
C PHE A 16 -5.79 23.03 -1.31
N VAL A 17 -6.50 22.67 -2.38
CA VAL A 17 -7.78 21.94 -2.31
C VAL A 17 -7.66 20.63 -1.50
N PHE A 18 -6.51 19.96 -1.60
CA PHE A 18 -6.27 18.68 -0.94
C PHE A 18 -5.84 18.82 0.52
N LEU A 19 -5.53 20.04 0.97
CA LEU A 19 -5.25 20.35 2.38
C LEU A 19 -6.54 20.51 3.20
N PHE A 20 -7.67 20.81 2.56
CA PHE A 20 -8.96 21.08 3.22
C PHE A 20 -10.05 20.09 2.79
N LEU A 21 -9.72 18.79 2.79
CA LEU A 21 -10.63 17.72 2.34
C LEU A 21 -11.99 17.72 3.04
N ASN A 22 -12.05 18.23 4.27
CA ASN A 22 -13.28 18.29 5.07
C ASN A 22 -14.11 19.56 4.87
N GLU A 23 -13.56 20.58 4.20
CA GLU A 23 -14.20 21.88 4.00
C GLU A 23 -14.77 22.04 2.59
N ILE A 24 -14.44 21.10 1.70
CA ILE A 24 -14.78 21.14 0.27
C ILE A 24 -15.79 20.03 -0.04
N SER A 25 -16.70 20.30 -0.97
CA SER A 25 -17.68 19.30 -1.39
C SER A 25 -17.00 18.08 -2.03
N LYS A 26 -17.61 16.90 -1.87
CA LYS A 26 -17.07 15.66 -2.46
C LYS A 26 -16.95 15.75 -3.99
N ASP A 27 -17.89 16.41 -4.66
CA ASP A 27 -17.89 16.56 -6.12
C ASP A 27 -16.78 17.49 -6.61
N GLU A 28 -16.52 18.58 -5.89
CA GLU A 28 -15.41 19.48 -6.18
C GLU A 28 -14.07 18.78 -5.96
N LEU A 29 -13.89 18.10 -4.81
CA LEU A 29 -12.70 17.31 -4.53
C LEU A 29 -12.45 16.27 -5.62
N LYS A 30 -13.49 15.54 -6.04
CA LYS A 30 -13.42 14.58 -7.14
C LYS A 30 -12.96 15.23 -8.44
N THR A 31 -13.48 16.40 -8.77
CA THR A 31 -13.10 17.13 -9.99
C THR A 31 -11.62 17.51 -9.98
N HIS A 32 -11.10 17.98 -8.85
CA HIS A 32 -9.68 18.29 -8.70
C HIS A 32 -8.81 17.04 -8.77
N PHE A 33 -9.23 15.94 -8.13
CA PHE A 33 -8.53 14.67 -8.15
C PHE A 33 -8.47 14.07 -9.57
N ASP A 34 -9.61 14.00 -10.27
CA ASP A 34 -9.71 13.51 -11.65
C ASP A 34 -8.81 14.31 -12.60
N LYS A 35 -8.73 15.64 -12.40
CA LYS A 35 -7.85 16.51 -13.19
C LYS A 35 -6.37 16.24 -12.91
N LEU A 36 -6.00 16.04 -11.63
CA LEU A 36 -4.64 15.71 -11.23
C LEU A 36 -4.21 14.36 -11.84
N ILE A 37 -5.06 13.33 -11.73
CA ILE A 37 -4.87 12.02 -12.36
C ILE A 37 -4.72 12.13 -13.87
N LYS A 38 -5.59 12.89 -14.53
CA LYS A 38 -5.50 13.11 -15.98
C LYS A 38 -4.15 13.70 -16.40
N ILE A 39 -3.58 14.59 -15.59
CA ILE A 39 -2.28 15.20 -15.87
C ILE A 39 -1.13 14.22 -15.57
N LEU A 40 -1.23 13.44 -14.49
CA LEU A 40 -0.30 12.33 -14.23
C LEU A 40 -0.28 11.36 -15.42
N HIS A 41 -1.44 11.01 -15.96
CA HIS A 41 -1.56 10.11 -17.11
C HIS A 41 -1.00 10.67 -18.42
N GLN A 42 -0.74 11.98 -18.52
CA GLN A 42 0.04 12.53 -19.64
C GLN A 42 1.52 12.18 -19.54
N TYR A 43 2.03 12.00 -18.32
CA TYR A 43 3.38 11.49 -18.08
C TYR A 43 3.40 9.96 -18.24
N ASN A 44 2.52 9.26 -17.52
CA ASN A 44 2.39 7.81 -17.62
C ASN A 44 0.98 7.36 -17.22
N LYS A 45 0.27 6.68 -18.14
CA LYS A 45 -1.14 6.28 -18.00
C LYS A 45 -1.40 5.19 -16.95
N ASP A 46 -0.35 4.51 -16.50
CA ASP A 46 -0.43 3.36 -15.60
C ASP A 46 0.07 3.69 -14.17
N LEU A 47 0.43 4.96 -13.93
CA LEU A 47 0.73 5.46 -12.58
C LEU A 47 -0.51 6.04 -11.92
N ASP A 48 -0.55 5.95 -10.60
CA ASP A 48 -1.61 6.53 -9.79
C ASP A 48 -1.01 7.33 -8.61
N LEU A 49 -1.87 7.94 -7.80
CA LEU A 49 -1.45 8.71 -6.63
C LEU A 49 -2.40 8.51 -5.44
N ILE A 50 -1.83 8.64 -4.25
CA ILE A 50 -2.57 8.61 -2.98
C ILE A 50 -2.26 9.89 -2.23
N ILE A 51 -3.31 10.54 -1.71
CA ILE A 51 -3.18 11.73 -0.86
C ILE A 51 -3.56 11.35 0.57
N LYS A 52 -2.62 11.50 1.50
CA LYS A 52 -2.87 11.36 2.94
C LYS A 52 -2.89 12.75 3.57
N ASN A 53 -4.04 13.16 4.11
CA ASN A 53 -4.17 14.41 4.84
C ASN A 53 -4.10 14.14 6.35
N LYS A 54 -3.13 14.78 7.03
CA LYS A 54 -3.06 14.84 8.49
C LYS A 54 -3.13 16.31 8.92
N THR A 55 -3.52 16.55 10.18
CA THR A 55 -3.82 17.88 10.74
C THR A 55 -2.82 18.98 10.37
N ASN A 56 -1.52 18.68 10.31
CA ASN A 56 -0.47 19.69 10.06
C ASN A 56 0.40 19.41 8.81
N ALA A 57 0.19 18.29 8.11
CA ALA A 57 1.00 17.92 6.95
C ALA A 57 0.21 16.95 6.06
N ALA A 58 0.34 17.14 4.74
CA ALA A 58 -0.17 16.21 3.75
C ALA A 58 0.98 15.44 3.10
N GLU A 59 0.68 14.24 2.62
CA GLU A 59 1.60 13.43 1.84
C GLU A 59 0.97 13.12 0.49
N LEU A 60 1.70 13.38 -0.59
CA LEU A 60 1.39 12.89 -1.93
C LEU A 60 2.32 11.69 -2.20
N ILE A 61 1.70 10.54 -2.43
CA ILE A 61 2.39 9.31 -2.77
C ILE A 61 2.14 9.04 -4.25
N ILE A 62 3.18 8.86 -5.04
CA ILE A 62 3.07 8.37 -6.42
C ILE A 62 3.28 6.86 -6.38
N THR A 63 2.37 6.09 -6.99
CA THR A 63 2.38 4.62 -6.94
C THR A 63 2.34 4.04 -8.36
N ALA A 64 2.97 2.88 -8.53
CA ALA A 64 2.91 2.06 -9.73
C ALA A 64 1.84 0.96 -9.62
N ASN A 65 1.01 0.99 -8.57
CA ASN A 65 0.02 -0.04 -8.26
C ASN A 65 0.65 -1.45 -8.25
N GLY A 66 1.85 -1.56 -7.68
CA GLY A 66 2.58 -2.82 -7.57
C GLY A 66 3.20 -3.32 -8.89
N ASN A 67 3.26 -2.51 -9.94
CA ASN A 67 3.93 -2.88 -11.20
C ASN A 67 5.43 -2.53 -11.15
N PRO A 68 6.34 -3.53 -11.00
CA PRO A 68 7.77 -3.27 -10.86
C PRO A 68 8.41 -2.66 -12.11
N TYR A 69 7.82 -2.86 -13.30
CA TYR A 69 8.32 -2.27 -14.54
C TYR A 69 8.19 -0.75 -14.59
N LEU A 70 7.31 -0.17 -13.76
CA LEU A 70 7.05 1.26 -13.69
C LEU A 70 7.77 1.96 -12.54
N PHE A 71 8.52 1.23 -11.72
CA PHE A 71 9.18 1.81 -10.53
C PHE A 71 10.14 2.94 -10.89
N LYS A 72 10.89 2.81 -11.99
CA LYS A 72 11.79 3.88 -12.46
C LYS A 72 11.03 5.16 -12.85
N GLU A 73 9.81 5.03 -13.38
CA GLU A 73 8.98 6.19 -13.73
C GLU A 73 8.45 6.91 -12.49
N VAL A 74 8.04 6.16 -11.47
CA VAL A 74 7.65 6.73 -10.16
C VAL A 74 8.83 7.47 -9.54
N GLU A 75 10.01 6.84 -9.50
CA GLU A 75 11.22 7.44 -8.93
C GLU A 75 11.66 8.69 -9.70
N LEU A 76 11.61 8.65 -11.03
CA LEU A 76 11.96 9.80 -11.87
C LEU A 76 11.00 10.97 -11.64
N LEU A 77 9.69 10.72 -11.56
CA LEU A 77 8.71 11.77 -11.28
C LEU A 77 8.97 12.41 -9.91
N VAL A 78 9.12 11.60 -8.86
CA VAL A 78 9.36 12.07 -7.48
C VAL A 78 10.72 12.76 -7.33
N HIS A 79 11.76 12.29 -8.02
CA HIS A 79 13.08 12.93 -8.03
C HIS A 79 13.02 14.39 -8.49
N HIS A 80 12.13 14.70 -9.42
CA HIS A 80 11.92 16.05 -9.95
C HIS A 80 10.86 16.86 -9.17
N ALA A 81 10.37 16.37 -8.04
CA ALA A 81 9.38 17.08 -7.24
C ALA A 81 9.94 18.39 -6.66
N PRO A 82 9.21 19.52 -6.78
CA PRO A 82 9.59 20.76 -6.10
C PRO A 82 9.32 20.64 -4.60
N VAL A 83 9.98 21.48 -3.81
CA VAL A 83 9.62 21.67 -2.40
C VAL A 83 8.29 22.42 -2.33
N ILE A 84 7.28 21.82 -1.71
CA ILE A 84 5.95 22.41 -1.53
C ILE A 84 5.65 22.45 -0.05
N GLU A 85 5.34 23.64 0.46
CA GLU A 85 5.04 23.85 1.88
C GLU A 85 3.90 22.96 2.35
N ARG A 86 4.03 22.35 3.54
CA ARG A 86 3.06 21.40 4.15
C ARG A 86 2.89 20.07 3.41
N TRP A 87 3.69 19.79 2.38
CA TRP A 87 3.63 18.54 1.63
C TRP A 87 4.90 17.71 1.76
N LYS A 88 4.72 16.42 2.05
CA LYS A 88 5.72 15.38 1.84
C LYS A 88 5.42 14.70 0.49
N ILE A 89 6.42 14.60 -0.37
CA ILE A 89 6.31 13.85 -1.63
C ILE A 89 7.08 12.55 -1.47
N THR A 90 6.41 11.42 -1.74
CA THR A 90 6.97 10.10 -1.52
C THR A 90 6.75 9.23 -2.77
N ALA A 91 7.78 8.47 -3.15
CA ALA A 91 7.65 7.40 -4.12
C ALA A 91 7.16 6.14 -3.41
N PHE A 92 6.10 5.52 -3.92
CA PHE A 92 5.51 4.27 -3.45
C PHE A 92 4.90 4.31 -2.04
N LEU A 93 4.00 3.37 -1.77
CA LEU A 93 3.60 3.08 -0.39
C LEU A 93 4.82 2.54 0.38
N GLN A 94 5.16 3.24 1.47
CA GLN A 94 6.27 2.87 2.36
C GLN A 94 5.79 1.89 3.43
N PRO A 95 6.65 0.96 3.89
CA PRO A 95 6.32 0.01 4.96
C PRO A 95 5.93 0.72 6.25
N GLU A 96 5.07 0.07 7.03
CA GLU A 96 4.79 0.49 8.40
C GLU A 96 6.04 0.30 9.27
N THR A 97 6.37 1.33 10.04
CA THR A 97 7.60 1.36 10.85
C THR A 97 7.32 1.21 12.33
N ASN A 98 6.08 1.48 12.77
CA ASN A 98 5.68 1.33 14.17
C ASN A 98 4.76 0.11 14.34
N LEU A 99 5.36 -1.00 14.78
CA LEU A 99 4.68 -2.27 14.98
C LEU A 99 4.03 -2.43 16.37
N ILE A 100 4.34 -1.54 17.31
CA ILE A 100 3.90 -1.60 18.73
C ILE A 100 2.39 -1.77 18.86
N LYS A 101 1.62 -1.12 17.99
CA LYS A 101 0.14 -1.23 18.00
C LYS A 101 -0.35 -2.64 17.64
N TYR A 102 0.35 -3.35 16.76
CA TYR A 102 -0.01 -4.71 16.37
C TYR A 102 0.44 -5.72 17.43
N GLU A 103 1.65 -5.56 17.95
CA GLU A 103 2.18 -6.36 19.05
C GLU A 103 1.25 -6.33 20.28
N ASN A 104 0.74 -5.15 20.61
CA ASN A 104 -0.20 -4.98 21.73
C ASN A 104 -1.66 -5.27 21.38
N GLY A 105 -2.00 -5.60 20.13
CA GLY A 105 -3.38 -5.83 19.70
C GLY A 105 -4.30 -4.60 19.78
N THR A 106 -3.72 -3.39 19.75
CA THR A 106 -4.44 -2.10 19.89
C THR A 106 -4.67 -1.39 18.55
N ASP A 107 -4.23 -1.99 17.44
CA ASP A 107 -4.49 -1.49 16.10
C ASP A 107 -6.00 -1.40 15.82
N LYS A 108 -6.41 -0.48 14.95
CA LYS A 108 -7.80 -0.43 14.49
C LYS A 108 -7.96 -1.40 13.32
N PRO A 109 -9.07 -2.13 13.22
CA PRO A 109 -9.32 -2.94 12.05
C PRO A 109 -9.46 -2.05 10.82
N LEU A 110 -9.01 -2.56 9.67
CA LEU A 110 -9.22 -1.92 8.38
C LEU A 110 -10.49 -2.51 7.75
N GLU A 111 -11.37 -1.63 7.31
CA GLU A 111 -12.57 -2.00 6.57
C GLU A 111 -12.33 -1.82 5.07
N TYR A 112 -12.61 -2.86 4.28
CA TYR A 112 -12.50 -2.86 2.83
C TYR A 112 -13.71 -3.54 2.23
N TYR A 113 -14.62 -2.77 1.62
CA TYR A 113 -15.86 -3.27 0.99
C TYR A 113 -16.66 -4.23 1.89
N GLY A 114 -16.86 -3.85 3.16
CA GLY A 114 -17.61 -4.65 4.15
C GLY A 114 -16.84 -5.84 4.73
N ILE A 115 -15.54 -5.97 4.42
CA ILE A 115 -14.62 -6.92 5.05
C ILE A 115 -13.82 -6.16 6.10
N THR A 116 -13.88 -6.62 7.35
CA THR A 116 -13.18 -5.99 8.47
C THR A 116 -12.11 -6.95 8.97
N LEU A 117 -10.84 -6.63 8.75
CA LEU A 117 -9.69 -7.41 9.20
C LEU A 117 -8.83 -6.57 10.16
N ARG A 118 -8.19 -7.25 11.11
CA ARG A 118 -7.28 -6.62 12.09
C ARG A 118 -5.92 -7.29 11.97
N ILE A 119 -4.86 -6.52 11.78
CA ILE A 119 -3.51 -7.07 11.52
C ILE A 119 -3.02 -7.90 12.70
N SER A 120 -3.25 -7.46 13.92
CA SER A 120 -2.86 -8.20 15.14
C SER A 120 -3.57 -9.54 15.32
N GLU A 121 -4.60 -9.83 14.52
CA GLU A 121 -5.32 -11.10 14.52
C GLU A 121 -5.00 -11.97 13.29
N MET A 122 -4.09 -11.51 12.43
CA MET A 122 -3.67 -12.20 11.22
C MET A 122 -2.29 -12.83 11.39
N TYR A 123 -2.12 -14.00 10.78
CA TYR A 123 -0.88 -14.76 10.81
C TYR A 123 -0.48 -15.16 9.40
N PHE A 124 0.75 -15.58 9.20
CA PHE A 124 1.18 -16.22 7.97
C PHE A 124 2.04 -17.45 8.24
N ILE A 125 2.10 -18.33 7.23
CA ILE A 125 3.06 -19.42 7.13
C ILE A 125 3.81 -19.21 5.82
N PRO A 126 5.17 -19.24 5.81
CA PRO A 126 5.93 -19.22 4.57
C PRO A 126 5.69 -20.51 3.78
N LEU A 127 5.56 -20.36 2.47
CA LEU A 127 5.38 -21.46 1.52
C LEU A 127 6.57 -21.50 0.58
N GLU A 128 7.20 -22.66 0.49
CA GLU A 128 8.20 -22.92 -0.53
C GLU A 128 7.52 -23.31 -1.85
N ASN A 129 8.08 -22.87 -2.97
CA ASN A 129 7.76 -23.43 -4.27
C ASN A 129 8.85 -24.45 -4.64
N PRO A 130 8.57 -25.77 -4.64
CA PRO A 130 9.57 -26.78 -4.97
C PRO A 130 10.20 -26.61 -6.36
N ASN A 131 9.48 -25.97 -7.29
CA ASN A 131 9.97 -25.71 -8.64
C ASN A 131 10.83 -24.44 -8.74
N LYS A 132 10.72 -23.54 -7.76
CA LYS A 132 11.47 -22.28 -7.65
C LYS A 132 11.75 -21.98 -6.18
N PRO A 133 12.78 -22.60 -5.56
CA PRO A 133 13.04 -22.47 -4.13
C PRO A 133 13.37 -21.04 -3.67
N THR A 134 13.71 -20.14 -4.60
CA THR A 134 13.94 -18.72 -4.32
C THR A 134 12.65 -17.89 -4.25
N ASP A 135 11.52 -18.44 -4.71
CA ASP A 135 10.23 -17.76 -4.67
C ASP A 135 9.63 -17.89 -3.27
N LEU A 136 9.48 -16.77 -2.56
CA LEU A 136 8.73 -16.74 -1.31
C LEU A 136 7.22 -16.71 -1.58
N GLY A 137 6.54 -17.80 -1.27
CA GLY A 137 5.09 -17.81 -1.10
C GLY A 137 4.70 -17.58 0.35
N ILE A 138 3.48 -17.09 0.59
CA ILE A 138 2.91 -17.05 1.94
C ILE A 138 1.46 -17.53 1.96
N LYS A 139 1.06 -18.18 3.04
CA LYS A 139 -0.35 -18.44 3.36
C LYS A 139 -0.78 -17.54 4.50
N VAL A 140 -1.65 -16.58 4.22
CA VAL A 140 -2.24 -15.69 5.24
C VAL A 140 -3.43 -16.38 5.90
N LEU A 141 -3.42 -16.43 7.22
CA LEU A 141 -4.42 -17.08 8.05
C LEU A 141 -5.32 -16.03 8.72
N LEU A 142 -6.64 -16.19 8.54
CA LEU A 142 -7.65 -15.29 9.09
C LEU A 142 -8.56 -16.04 10.06
N LYS A 143 -8.89 -15.43 11.20
CA LYS A 143 -9.88 -15.97 12.16
C LYS A 143 -11.28 -16.14 11.54
N ASN A 144 -11.68 -15.21 10.68
CA ASN A 144 -13.02 -15.16 10.09
C ASN A 144 -13.00 -15.51 8.59
N TYR A 145 -12.06 -16.35 8.14
CA TYR A 145 -11.98 -16.72 6.72
C TYR A 145 -13.30 -17.32 6.21
N ILE A 146 -13.92 -18.22 6.98
CA ILE A 146 -15.19 -18.86 6.59
C ILE A 146 -16.31 -17.85 6.31
N VAL A 147 -16.30 -16.70 6.98
CA VAL A 147 -17.31 -15.64 6.78
C VAL A 147 -17.08 -14.89 5.47
N HIS A 148 -15.81 -14.73 5.07
CA HIS A 148 -15.43 -13.88 3.94
C HIS A 148 -14.98 -14.62 2.70
N LYS A 149 -14.80 -15.95 2.76
CA LYS A 149 -14.20 -16.76 1.67
C LYS A 149 -14.91 -16.61 0.32
N ASP A 150 -16.21 -16.35 0.34
CA ASP A 150 -17.02 -16.19 -0.88
C ASP A 150 -17.11 -14.71 -1.34
N ASN A 151 -16.52 -13.78 -0.59
CA ASN A 151 -16.41 -12.38 -1.00
C ASN A 151 -15.25 -12.23 -2.00
N LEU A 152 -15.59 -11.85 -3.23
CA LEU A 152 -14.64 -11.64 -4.33
C LEU A 152 -13.53 -10.63 -4.01
N ARG A 153 -13.75 -9.73 -3.03
CA ARG A 153 -12.81 -8.69 -2.61
C ARG A 153 -11.89 -9.11 -1.45
N LEU A 154 -12.03 -10.32 -0.90
CA LEU A 154 -11.21 -10.79 0.22
C LEU A 154 -9.71 -10.75 -0.10
N ARG A 155 -9.34 -11.16 -1.31
CA ARG A 155 -7.94 -11.15 -1.74
C ARG A 155 -7.37 -9.73 -1.74
N GLU A 156 -8.11 -8.78 -2.28
CA GLU A 156 -7.72 -7.36 -2.30
C GLU A 156 -7.63 -6.80 -0.88
N ALA A 157 -8.58 -7.14 0.00
CA ALA A 157 -8.51 -6.74 1.40
C ALA A 157 -7.23 -7.24 2.07
N VAL A 158 -6.87 -8.52 1.90
CA VAL A 158 -5.62 -9.09 2.44
C VAL A 158 -4.39 -8.40 1.83
N TYR A 159 -4.40 -8.13 0.52
CA TYR A 159 -3.28 -7.48 -0.16
C TYR A 159 -3.01 -6.07 0.39
N VAL A 160 -4.06 -5.29 0.64
CA VAL A 160 -3.94 -3.96 1.26
C VAL A 160 -3.27 -4.03 2.64
N HIS A 161 -3.54 -5.08 3.43
CA HIS A 161 -2.90 -5.25 4.74
C HIS A 161 -1.42 -5.59 4.62
N ILE A 162 -1.08 -6.47 3.68
CA ILE A 162 0.31 -6.86 3.42
C ILE A 162 1.09 -5.65 2.90
N GLU A 163 0.59 -4.98 1.88
CA GLU A 163 1.23 -3.81 1.27
C GLU A 163 1.40 -2.67 2.28
N HIS A 164 0.43 -2.46 3.18
CA HIS A 164 0.58 -1.51 4.30
C HIS A 164 1.76 -1.88 5.22
N LEU A 165 2.00 -3.15 5.48
CA LEU A 165 3.07 -3.61 6.36
C LEU A 165 4.44 -3.55 5.69
N ILE A 166 4.57 -4.07 4.48
CA ILE A 166 5.88 -4.28 3.84
C ILE A 166 6.23 -3.23 2.79
N GLY A 167 5.25 -2.41 2.39
CA GLY A 167 5.38 -1.43 1.32
C GLY A 167 5.21 -2.03 -0.08
N GLU A 168 4.95 -1.17 -1.06
CA GLU A 168 4.63 -1.56 -2.45
C GLU A 168 5.79 -2.29 -3.14
N LYS A 169 7.05 -1.86 -2.89
CA LYS A 169 8.22 -2.49 -3.52
C LYS A 169 8.41 -3.93 -3.08
N ALA A 170 8.38 -4.18 -1.77
CA ALA A 170 8.56 -5.52 -1.24
C ALA A 170 7.37 -6.41 -1.62
N PHE A 171 6.16 -5.86 -1.59
CA PHE A 171 4.97 -6.57 -2.05
C PHE A 171 5.08 -7.04 -3.51
N ALA A 172 5.59 -6.19 -4.40
CA ALA A 172 5.71 -6.51 -5.82
C ALA A 172 6.88 -7.45 -6.16
N ASN A 173 8.00 -7.36 -5.43
CA ASN A 173 9.24 -8.05 -5.78
C ASN A 173 9.53 -9.29 -4.92
N ASP A 174 9.10 -9.29 -3.66
CA ASP A 174 9.59 -10.24 -2.66
C ASP A 174 8.55 -11.32 -2.35
N ILE A 175 7.28 -11.14 -2.75
CA ILE A 175 6.21 -12.14 -2.58
C ILE A 175 5.78 -12.69 -3.94
N ALA A 176 6.05 -13.97 -4.18
CA ALA A 176 5.72 -14.62 -5.44
C ALA A 176 4.24 -15.04 -5.53
N PHE A 177 3.65 -15.51 -4.43
CA PHE A 177 2.24 -15.89 -4.38
C PHE A 177 1.68 -15.84 -2.96
N ILE A 178 0.37 -15.64 -2.88
CA ILE A 178 -0.37 -15.53 -1.62
C ILE A 178 -1.55 -16.49 -1.65
N GLU A 179 -1.60 -17.38 -0.67
CA GLU A 179 -2.77 -18.16 -0.31
C GLU A 179 -3.49 -17.53 0.89
N ILE A 180 -4.79 -17.75 1.00
CA ILE A 180 -5.60 -17.29 2.14
C ILE A 180 -6.31 -18.49 2.74
N GLY A 181 -6.23 -18.65 4.06
CA GLY A 181 -6.82 -19.77 4.76
C GLY A 181 -7.44 -19.40 6.10
N GLN A 182 -8.17 -20.37 6.66
CA GLN A 182 -8.70 -20.29 8.01
C GLN A 182 -7.58 -20.48 9.04
N LEU A 183 -7.59 -19.65 10.08
CA LEU A 183 -6.80 -19.90 11.27
C LEU A 183 -7.47 -21.02 12.09
N GLU A 184 -6.88 -22.22 12.08
CA GLU A 184 -7.36 -23.41 12.79
C GLU A 184 -6.56 -23.60 14.10
N GLY A 185 -6.73 -22.68 15.06
CA GLY A 185 -5.94 -22.69 16.30
C GLY A 185 -4.48 -22.22 16.08
N TYR A 186 -3.66 -22.32 17.13
CA TYR A 186 -2.27 -21.87 17.13
C TYR A 186 -1.34 -23.07 16.93
N TYR A 187 -0.56 -23.05 15.85
CA TYR A 187 0.48 -24.05 15.54
C TYR A 187 1.86 -23.40 15.62
N GLU A 188 2.91 -24.18 15.89
CA GLU A 188 4.29 -23.68 16.10
C GLU A 188 4.87 -22.91 14.90
N ASN A 189 4.33 -23.10 13.70
CA ASN A 189 4.83 -22.49 12.46
C ASN A 189 4.08 -21.22 12.02
N GLN A 190 3.15 -20.72 12.84
CA GLN A 190 2.41 -19.49 12.54
C GLN A 190 3.19 -18.28 13.02
N ILE A 191 3.40 -17.31 12.14
CA ILE A 191 4.08 -16.05 12.45
C ILE A 191 3.04 -14.94 12.37
N GLU A 192 3.05 -13.99 13.30
CA GLU A 192 2.16 -12.84 13.22
C GLU A 192 2.43 -12.03 11.95
N LEU A 193 1.37 -11.61 11.27
CA LEU A 193 1.49 -10.95 9.96
C LEU A 193 2.34 -9.67 10.03
N TYR A 194 2.29 -8.94 11.14
CA TYR A 194 3.09 -7.72 11.31
C TYR A 194 4.61 -7.96 11.32
N ASN A 195 5.07 -9.21 11.50
CA ASN A 195 6.48 -9.59 11.43
C ASN A 195 6.95 -9.92 9.99
N LEU A 196 6.06 -9.87 9.00
CA LEU A 196 6.37 -10.26 7.61
C LEU A 196 7.52 -9.46 7.00
N LYS A 197 7.61 -8.15 7.26
CA LYS A 197 8.71 -7.33 6.72
C LYS A 197 10.07 -7.83 7.22
N SER A 198 10.18 -8.03 8.53
CA SER A 198 11.39 -8.55 9.17
C SER A 198 11.73 -9.95 8.67
N TYR A 199 10.73 -10.81 8.45
CA TYR A 199 10.92 -12.14 7.88
C TYR A 199 11.54 -12.07 6.47
N ILE A 200 10.97 -11.25 5.58
CA ILE A 200 11.49 -11.02 4.22
C ILE A 200 12.95 -10.51 4.28
N ASP A 201 13.23 -9.55 5.15
CA ASP A 201 14.57 -8.98 5.29
C ASP A 201 15.61 -10.01 5.78
N ILE A 202 15.21 -11.00 6.57
CA ILE A 202 16.11 -12.07 7.02
C ILE A 202 16.34 -13.08 5.90
N GLU A 203 15.27 -13.55 5.24
CA GLU A 203 15.36 -14.57 4.19
C GLU A 203 16.11 -14.08 2.94
N ILE A 204 15.93 -12.82 2.53
CA ILE A 204 16.61 -12.26 1.34
C ILE A 204 18.12 -12.03 1.60
N ASN A 205 18.50 -11.78 2.85
CA ASN A 205 19.91 -11.52 3.21
C ASN A 205 20.71 -12.79 3.53
N ASN A 206 20.07 -13.97 3.55
CA ASN A 206 20.70 -15.27 3.73
C ASN A 206 20.95 -15.97 2.38
#